data_AF-A0A9D2W6V0-F1
#
_entry.id   AF-A0A9D2W6V0-F1
#
_cell.length_a   1.000
_cell.length_b   1.000
_cell.length_c   1.000
_cell.angle_alpha   90.00
_cell.angle_beta   90.00
_cell.angle_gamma   90.00
#
_symmetry.space_group_name_H-M   'P 1'
#
loop_
_entity.id
_entity.type
_entity.pdbx_description
1 polymer ?
#
loop_
_entity_poly.entity_id
_entity_poly.type
_entity_poly.pdbx_seq_one_letter_code
_entity_poly.pdbx_strand_id
1 'polypeptide(L)' 'MTIYELGLQYGAAAMVLRGRIVELEQALGQAGDELARQQLQGRIRPLRLMYRETRAVARHLQRYYRHHRRAGTGREEE' A
#
# COMPACT_ATOMS: atom_id res chain seq x y z
N MET A 1 14.46 9.75 10.91
CA MET A 1 13.56 9.06 9.96
C MET A 1 14.34 8.79 8.69
N THR A 2 14.68 7.53 8.43
CA THR A 2 15.53 7.10 7.31
C THR A 2 14.72 6.66 6.09
N ILE A 3 15.35 6.56 4.92
CA ILE A 3 14.69 6.02 3.70
C ILE A 3 14.21 4.58 3.91
N TYR A 4 14.95 3.80 4.71
CA TYR A 4 14.55 2.45 5.08
C TYR A 4 13.27 2.44 5.92
N GLU A 5 13.21 3.25 6.98
CA GLU A 5 12.04 3.40 7.84
C GLU A 5 10.81 3.88 7.06
N LEU A 6 11.00 4.85 6.15
CA LEU A 6 9.94 5.31 5.27
C LEU A 6 9.41 4.19 4.36
N GLY A 7 10.32 3.37 3.80
CA GLY A 7 9.94 2.19 3.01
C GLY A 7 9.11 1.17 3.80
N LEU A 8 9.39 0.99 5.10
CA LEU A 8 8.59 0.14 5.99
C LEU A 8 7.22 0.76 6.27
N GLN A 9 7.15 2.07 6.53
CA GLN A 9 5.89 2.77 6.78
C GLN A 9 4.94 2.71 5.57
N TYR A 10 5.45 2.96 4.35
CA TYR A 10 4.66 2.78 3.12
C TYR A 10 4.23 1.32 2.94
N GLY A 11 5.09 0.35 3.29
CA GLY A 11 4.74 -1.07 3.30
C GLY A 11 3.57 -1.38 4.23
N ALA A 12 3.61 -0.88 5.46
CA ALA A 12 2.54 -1.02 6.45
C ALA A 12 1.24 -0.36 5.97
N ALA A 13 1.30 0.85 5.44
CA ALA A 13 0.15 1.55 4.87
C ALA A 13 -0.49 0.76 3.71
N ALA A 14 0.33 0.15 2.83
CA ALA A 14 -0.18 -0.71 1.76
C ALA A 14 -0.90 -1.94 2.31
N MET A 15 -0.44 -2.53 3.42
CA MET A 15 -1.11 -3.65 4.07
C MET A 15 -2.46 -3.24 4.67
N VAL A 16 -2.55 -2.06 5.30
CA VAL A 16 -3.82 -1.52 5.80
C VAL A 16 -4.82 -1.32 4.66
N LEU A 17 -4.39 -0.71 3.55
CA LEU A 17 -5.22 -0.53 2.36
C LEU A 17 -5.70 -1.88 1.81
N ARG A 18 -4.81 -2.88 1.75
CA ARG A 18 -5.16 -4.23 1.30
C ARG A 18 -6.21 -4.87 2.19
N GLY A 19 -6.07 -4.78 3.51
CA GLY A 19 -7.05 -5.28 4.48
C GLY A 19 -8.42 -4.66 4.23
N ARG A 20 -8.47 -3.34 4.12
CA ARG A 20 -9.74 -2.63 3.88
C ARG A 20 -10.40 -2.98 2.55
N ILE A 21 -9.61 -3.18 1.49
CA ILE A 21 -10.13 -3.64 0.19
C ILE A 21 -10.79 -5.01 0.34
N VAL A 22 -10.15 -5.95 1.05
CA VAL A 22 -10.69 -7.30 1.27
C VAL A 22 -12.00 -7.25 2.06
N GLU A 23 -12.08 -6.46 3.12
CA GLU A 23 -13.32 -6.26 3.89
C GLU A 23 -14.47 -5.73 3.01
N LEU A 24 -14.19 -4.74 2.16
CA LEU A 24 -15.20 -4.16 1.26
C LEU A 24 -15.60 -5.13 0.15
N GLU A 25 -14.67 -5.93 -0.37
CA GLU A 25 -14.96 -6.99 -1.35
C GLU A 25 -15.86 -8.08 -0.74
N GLN A 26 -15.64 -8.45 0.52
CA GLN A 26 -16.52 -9.36 1.25
C GLN A 26 -17.91 -8.76 1.44
N ALA A 27 -17.99 -7.51 1.91
CA ALA A 27 -19.27 -6.80 2.06
C ALA A 27 -20.02 -6.68 0.74
N LEU A 28 -19.32 -6.45 -0.38
CA LEU A 28 -19.90 -6.38 -1.72
C LEU A 28 -20.52 -7.74 -2.12
N GLY A 29 -19.86 -8.85 -1.80
CA GLY A 29 -20.40 -10.19 -2.05
C GLY A 29 -21.68 -10.50 -1.27
N GLN A 30 -21.89 -9.84 -0.13
CA GLN A 30 -23.08 -9.99 0.71
C GLN A 30 -24.16 -8.92 0.46
N ALA A 31 -23.90 -7.93 -0.40
CA ALA A 31 -24.84 -6.85 -0.66
C ALA A 31 -26.06 -7.36 -1.46
N GLY A 32 -27.24 -7.22 -0.86
CA GLY A 32 -28.52 -7.64 -1.45
C GLY A 32 -29.12 -6.65 -2.44
N ASP A 33 -28.79 -5.36 -2.33
CA ASP A 33 -29.33 -4.31 -3.19
C ASP A 33 -28.25 -3.66 -4.08
N GLU A 34 -28.67 -3.18 -5.24
CA GLU A 34 -27.79 -2.64 -6.28
C GLU A 34 -27.15 -1.31 -5.88
N LEU A 35 -27.84 -0.49 -5.08
CA LEU A 35 -27.31 0.79 -4.62
C LEU A 35 -26.12 0.57 -3.67
N ALA A 36 -26.24 -0.34 -2.70
CA ALA A 36 -25.15 -0.72 -1.81
C ALA A 36 -23.96 -1.30 -2.59
N ARG A 37 -24.21 -2.12 -3.62
CA ARG A 37 -23.15 -2.63 -4.49
C ARG A 37 -22.40 -1.51 -5.19
N GLN A 38 -23.10 -0.55 -5.78
CA GLN A 38 -22.49 0.59 -6.46
C GLN A 38 -21.66 1.45 -5.50
N GLN A 39 -22.18 1.72 -4.30
CA GLN A 39 -21.44 2.47 -3.28
C GLN A 39 -20.16 1.75 -2.84
N LEU A 40 -20.23 0.44 -2.58
CA LEU A 40 -19.07 -0.37 -2.21
C LEU A 40 -18.03 -0.41 -3.32
N GLN A 41 -18.45 -0.61 -4.58
CA GLN A 41 -17.54 -0.54 -5.73
C GLN A 41 -16.89 0.84 -5.87
N GLY A 42 -17.66 1.91 -5.67
CA GLY A 42 -17.17 3.30 -5.69
C GLY A 42 -16.08 3.55 -4.64
N ARG A 43 -16.15 2.88 -3.49
CA ARG A 43 -15.13 2.94 -2.43
C ARG A 43 -13.92 2.04 -2.70
N ILE A 44 -14.12 0.85 -3.27
CA ILE A 44 -13.04 -0.12 -3.55
C ILE A 44 -12.09 0.41 -4.63
N ARG A 45 -12.60 1.04 -5.68
CA ARG A 45 -11.81 1.54 -6.82
C ARG A 45 -10.66 2.48 -6.41
N PRO A 46 -10.90 3.60 -5.68
CA PRO A 46 -9.82 4.49 -5.26
C PRO A 46 -8.85 3.80 -4.29
N LEU A 47 -9.34 2.94 -3.38
CA LEU A 47 -8.46 2.20 -2.47
C LEU A 47 -7.50 1.26 -3.22
N ARG A 48 -7.97 0.60 -4.30
CA ARG A 48 -7.11 -0.23 -5.15
C ARG A 48 -6.03 0.59 -5.85
N LEU A 49 -6.34 1.81 -6.29
CA LEU A 49 -5.34 2.72 -6.87
C LEU A 49 -4.30 3.11 -5.82
N MET A 50 -4.76 3.59 -4.66
CA MET A 50 -3.87 3.96 -3.54
C MET A 50 -2.98 2.79 -3.13
N TYR A 51 -3.54 1.58 -2.99
CA TYR A 51 -2.75 0.39 -2.67
C TYR A 51 -1.62 0.13 -3.68
N ARG A 52 -1.91 0.25 -4.98
CA ARG A 52 -0.91 0.06 -6.03
C ARG A 52 0.20 1.10 -5.93
N GLU A 53 -0.16 2.37 -5.76
CA GLU A 53 0.79 3.48 -5.66
C GLU A 53 1.64 3.38 -4.39
N THR A 54 1.02 3.22 -3.22
CA THR A 54 1.71 3.06 -1.93
C THR A 54 2.67 1.86 -1.96
N ARG A 55 2.25 0.73 -2.55
CA ARG A 55 3.11 -0.45 -2.69
C ARG A 55 4.26 -0.22 -3.66
N ALA A 56 4.06 0.56 -4.72
CA ALA A 56 5.12 0.93 -5.66
C ALA A 56 6.17 1.80 -4.96
N VAL A 57 5.75 2.79 -4.17
CA VAL A 57 6.65 3.64 -3.36
C VAL A 57 7.45 2.79 -2.36
N ALA A 58 6.79 1.92 -1.60
CA ALA A 58 7.47 1.02 -0.65
C ALA A 58 8.57 0.19 -1.34
N ARG A 59 8.26 -0.40 -2.51
CA ARG A 59 9.23 -1.18 -3.30
C ARG A 59 10.38 -0.33 -3.84
N HIS A 60 10.09 0.89 -4.27
CA HIS A 60 11.10 1.82 -4.75
C HIS A 60 12.10 2.17 -3.64
N LEU A 61 11.61 2.56 -2.46
CA LEU A 61 12.45 2.90 -1.29
C LEU A 61 13.27 1.69 -0.82
N GLN A 62 12.67 0.51 -0.75
CA GLN A 62 13.39 -0.73 -0.41
C GLN A 62 14.46 -1.10 -1.44
N ARG A 63 14.24 -0.81 -2.73
CA ARG A 63 15.24 -1.05 -3.78
C ARG A 63 16.37 -0.03 -3.71
N TYR A 64 16.03 1.23 -3.49
CA TYR A 64 16.99 2.32 -3.31
C TYR A 64 17.92 2.01 -2.14
N TYR A 65 17.36 1.72 -0.96
CA TYR A 65 18.16 1.36 0.22
C TYR A 65 19.07 0.14 -0.04
N ARG A 66 18.54 -0.93 -0.65
CA ARG A 66 19.35 -2.12 -0.98
C ARG A 66 20.49 -1.82 -1.95
N HIS A 67 20.28 -0.91 -2.91
CA HIS A 67 21.30 -0.53 -3.87
C HIS A 67 22.44 0.25 -3.19
N HIS A 68 22.10 1.26 -2.39
CA HIS A 68 23.08 2.08 -1.66
C HIS A 68 23.84 1.29 -0.59
N ARG A 69 23.17 0.36 0.10
CA ARG A 69 23.84 -0.55 1.05
C ARG A 69 24.85 -1.47 0.37
N ARG A 70 24.59 -1.92 -0.86
CA ARG A 70 25.52 -2.77 -1.64
C ARG A 70 26.68 -1.98 -2.26
N ALA A 71 26.48 -0.72 -2.59
CA ALA A 71 27.48 0.15 -3.20
C ALA A 71 28.51 0.70 -2.20
N GLY A 72 28.42 0.37 -0.91
CA GLY A 72 29.34 0.87 0.13
C GLY A 72 29.15 2.35 0.48
N THR A 73 28.24 3.04 -0.19
CA THR A 73 27.88 4.45 0.06
C THR A 73 26.80 4.63 1.13
N GLY A 74 26.34 3.53 1.76
CA GLY A 74 25.34 3.53 2.82
C GLY A 74 25.88 3.79 4.24
N ARG A 75 26.95 4.58 4.39
CA ARG A 75 27.28 5.23 5.67
C ARG A 75 26.68 6.62 5.59
N GLU A 76 25.77 6.94 6.51
CA GLU A 76 25.24 8.28 6.87
C GLU A 76 23.71 8.29 7.04
N GLU A 77 23.09 7.30 7.66
CA GLU A 77 21.74 7.48 8.24
C GLU A 77 21.60 6.55 9.47
N GLU A 78 22.40 6.81 10.52
CA GLU A 78 22.16 6.32 11.90
C GLU A 78 21.53 7.43 12.73
#